data_AF-A0A9E5F2N8-F1
#
_entry.id   AF-A0A9E5F2N8-F1
#
_cell.length_a   1.000
_cell.length_b   1.000
_cell.length_c   1.000
_cell.angle_alpha   90.00
_cell.angle_beta   90.00
_cell.angle_gamma   90.00
#
_symmetry.space_group_name_H-M   'P 1'
#
loop_
_entity.id
_entity.type
_entity.pdbx_description
1 polymer ?
#
loop_
_entity_poly.entity_id
_entity_poly.type
_entity_poly.pdbx_seq_one_letter_code
_entity_poly.pdbx_strand_id
1 'polypeptide(L)'
;MATEAYGSGVPRQINKLQPARQTSQPVPTGLHLALVGEFPTLDPARVYSISTPTGLRALGPKDYHLGLVGELVFNPAANEPLATSKPASVKLVNALSSTAASVTSVDADAANSLVFTSVKFGPVGNRSSATVSAATNKSATGGKKYVFASGDGVSETWDDVGYGNVLTVNYSGTAATTMTLAYASDSVRVSYTKTSIPVGTYTPGAQMKFDGTITITPSAAPTGGAYTALVTGTAQDGSAQSQTLTWPDGGGSAAQTTSGSYATVTSIVFANTAGGSPTFT
;
A
#
# COMPACT_ATOMS: atom_id res chain seq x y z
N MET A 1 18.91 72.07 -61.79
CA MET A 1 18.08 71.96 -60.58
C MET A 1 18.02 70.51 -60.18
N ALA A 2 18.45 70.23 -58.95
CA ALA A 2 18.26 69.04 -58.12
C ALA A 2 18.58 67.64 -58.74
N THR A 3 19.71 67.00 -58.39
CA THR A 3 19.95 66.18 -57.16
C THR A 3 19.49 64.73 -57.41
N GLU A 4 20.41 63.85 -57.87
CA GLU A 4 21.11 62.77 -57.12
C GLU A 4 20.38 61.41 -57.25
N ALA A 5 20.99 60.24 -57.13
CA ALA A 5 22.32 59.70 -57.45
C ALA A 5 22.25 58.18 -57.12
N TYR A 6 23.13 57.38 -57.76
CA TYR A 6 23.56 56.01 -57.40
C TYR A 6 22.48 54.90 -57.33
N GLY A 7 22.64 53.72 -57.92
CA GLY A 7 23.83 53.06 -58.44
C GLY A 7 23.80 51.57 -58.05
N SER A 8 24.51 50.77 -58.85
CA SER A 8 24.90 49.37 -58.63
C SER A 8 23.90 48.31 -59.09
N GLY A 9 24.32 47.61 -60.14
CA GLY A 9 23.81 46.30 -60.49
C GLY A 9 24.46 45.22 -59.64
N VAL A 10 23.65 44.26 -59.19
CA VAL A 10 24.04 42.88 -58.94
C VAL A 10 22.82 41.99 -59.23
N PRO A 11 22.96 40.83 -59.91
CA PRO A 11 21.84 39.94 -60.22
C PRO A 11 21.25 39.28 -58.98
N ARG A 12 19.97 38.88 -59.09
CA ARG A 12 19.16 38.12 -58.11
C ARG A 12 19.98 37.19 -57.21
N GLN A 13 20.04 37.50 -55.91
CA GLN A 13 20.45 36.51 -54.90
C GLN A 13 19.43 35.37 -54.87
N ILE A 14 19.85 34.17 -55.26
CA ILE A 14 19.16 32.94 -54.88
C ILE A 14 19.42 32.77 -53.39
N ASN A 15 18.38 32.85 -52.57
CA ASN A 15 18.47 32.45 -51.17
C ASN A 15 19.02 31.02 -51.11
N LYS A 16 20.25 30.86 -50.61
CA LYS A 16 20.77 29.53 -50.29
C LYS A 16 19.83 28.93 -49.24
N LEU A 17 19.29 27.75 -49.52
CA LEU A 17 18.60 26.94 -48.53
C LEU A 17 19.52 26.79 -47.32
N GLN A 18 19.13 27.33 -46.16
CA GLN A 18 19.76 26.95 -44.91
C GLN A 18 19.47 25.46 -44.71
N PRO A 19 20.49 24.60 -44.53
CA PRO A 19 20.22 23.22 -44.16
C PRO A 19 19.45 23.23 -42.84
N ALA A 20 18.37 22.45 -42.78
CA ALA A 20 17.60 22.26 -41.56
C ALA A 20 18.57 21.97 -40.41
N ARG A 21 18.40 22.67 -39.28
CA ARG A 21 19.15 22.37 -38.06
C ARG A 21 18.96 20.89 -37.76
N GLN A 22 19.98 20.07 -38.03
CA GLN A 22 20.08 18.75 -37.44
C GLN A 22 20.18 19.00 -35.94
N THR A 23 19.08 18.80 -35.22
CA THR A 23 19.17 18.46 -33.80
C THR A 23 19.93 17.14 -33.78
N SER A 24 21.23 17.21 -33.48
CA SER A 24 22.06 16.02 -33.30
C SER A 24 21.56 15.30 -32.05
N GLN A 25 20.47 14.55 -32.18
CA GLN A 25 20.32 13.40 -31.31
C GLN A 25 21.50 12.47 -31.62
N PRO A 26 22.27 12.05 -30.61
CA PRO A 26 23.33 11.08 -30.83
C PRO A 26 22.68 9.84 -31.45
N VAL A 27 23.08 9.52 -32.70
CA VAL A 27 22.67 8.29 -33.36
C VAL A 27 23.22 7.15 -32.51
N PRO A 28 22.37 6.27 -31.95
CA PRO A 28 22.85 5.13 -31.18
C PRO A 28 23.81 4.31 -32.05
N THR A 29 24.98 4.00 -31.51
CA THR A 29 26.08 3.33 -32.21
C THR A 29 25.81 1.86 -32.58
N GLY A 30 24.58 1.37 -32.37
CA GLY A 30 24.12 0.03 -32.75
C GLY A 30 22.93 0.09 -33.70
N LEU A 31 22.90 -0.81 -34.69
CA LEU A 31 21.73 -0.98 -35.56
C LEU A 31 20.55 -1.50 -34.73
N HIS A 32 19.39 -0.86 -34.83
CA HIS A 32 18.17 -1.27 -34.13
C HIS A 32 17.12 -1.69 -35.15
N LEU A 33 16.47 -2.83 -34.91
CA LEU A 33 15.38 -3.31 -35.76
C LEU A 33 14.04 -2.98 -35.11
N ALA A 34 13.09 -2.44 -35.88
CA ALA A 34 11.71 -2.30 -35.44
C ALA A 34 10.84 -3.38 -36.11
N LEU A 35 10.09 -4.13 -35.31
CA LEU A 35 9.12 -5.12 -35.75
C LEU A 35 7.74 -4.66 -35.33
N VAL A 36 6.90 -4.37 -36.32
CA VAL A 36 5.49 -4.04 -36.13
C VAL A 36 4.67 -5.19 -36.69
N GLY A 37 3.82 -5.77 -35.87
CA GLY A 37 3.05 -6.95 -36.26
C GLY A 37 1.97 -7.29 -35.25
N GLU A 38 1.26 -8.37 -35.53
CA GLU A 38 0.23 -8.87 -34.63
C GLU A 38 0.87 -9.79 -33.59
N PHE A 39 0.99 -9.29 -32.36
CA PHE A 39 1.53 -10.04 -31.23
C PHE A 39 0.42 -10.16 -30.16
N PRO A 40 -0.52 -11.11 -30.32
CA PRO A 40 -1.78 -11.12 -29.56
C PRO A 40 -1.63 -11.22 -28.04
N THR A 41 -0.46 -11.65 -27.56
CA THR A 41 -0.13 -11.81 -26.14
C THR A 41 0.51 -10.57 -25.51
N LEU A 42 0.94 -9.60 -26.32
CA LEU A 42 1.66 -8.40 -25.90
C LEU A 42 0.72 -7.20 -25.73
N ASP A 43 1.12 -6.28 -24.86
CA ASP A 43 0.42 -5.01 -24.64
C ASP A 43 0.51 -4.12 -25.90
N PRO A 44 -0.62 -3.75 -26.53
CA PRO A 44 -0.63 -2.86 -27.70
C PRO A 44 -0.20 -1.43 -27.38
N ALA A 45 -0.26 -0.99 -26.12
CA ALA A 45 0.18 0.35 -25.71
C ALA A 45 1.69 0.43 -25.43
N ARG A 46 2.41 -0.70 -25.49
CA ARG A 46 3.82 -0.78 -25.06
C ARG A 46 4.75 -1.14 -26.22
N VAL A 47 5.88 -0.43 -26.29
CA VAL A 47 7.03 -0.79 -27.13
C VAL A 47 8.00 -1.65 -26.32
N TYR A 48 8.25 -2.88 -26.76
CA TYR A 48 9.18 -3.79 -26.11
C TYR A 48 10.57 -3.66 -26.70
N SER A 49 11.60 -3.47 -25.88
CA SER A 49 12.99 -3.35 -26.33
C SER A 49 13.80 -4.54 -25.87
N ILE A 50 14.30 -5.33 -26.82
CA ILE A 50 14.93 -6.62 -26.55
C ILE A 50 16.30 -6.67 -27.21
N SER A 51 17.32 -7.11 -26.49
CA SER A 51 18.70 -7.19 -27.01
C SER A 51 19.21 -8.64 -27.16
N THR A 52 18.40 -9.64 -26.80
CA THR A 52 18.81 -11.05 -26.81
C THR A 52 17.68 -11.97 -27.33
N PRO A 53 18.02 -13.10 -27.97
CA PRO A 53 17.02 -14.09 -28.37
C PRO A 53 16.24 -14.66 -27.17
N THR A 54 16.92 -14.88 -26.03
CA THR A 54 16.28 -15.32 -24.78
C THR A 54 15.26 -14.30 -24.25
N GLY A 55 15.53 -13.00 -24.40
CA GLY A 55 14.58 -11.95 -24.01
C GLY A 55 13.31 -11.96 -24.85
N LEU A 56 13.40 -12.34 -26.12
CA LEU A 56 12.24 -12.46 -27.02
C LEU A 56 11.41 -13.71 -26.69
N ARG A 57 12.07 -14.84 -26.38
CA ARG A 57 11.41 -16.04 -25.84
C ARG A 57 10.74 -15.79 -24.49
N ALA A 58 11.33 -14.94 -23.63
CA ALA A 58 10.74 -14.61 -22.33
C ALA A 58 9.40 -13.87 -22.44
N LEU A 59 9.15 -13.16 -23.55
CA LEU A 59 7.84 -12.54 -23.79
C LEU A 59 6.73 -13.56 -24.06
N GLY A 60 7.07 -14.72 -24.61
CA GLY A 60 6.15 -15.82 -24.86
C GLY A 60 6.87 -17.16 -24.77
N PRO A 61 7.08 -17.73 -23.57
CA PRO A 61 7.87 -18.96 -23.40
C PRO A 61 7.33 -20.16 -24.19
N LYS A 62 6.03 -20.16 -24.48
CA LYS A 62 5.32 -21.17 -25.29
C LYS A 62 4.95 -20.69 -26.70
N ASP A 63 5.34 -19.47 -27.08
CA ASP A 63 5.08 -18.92 -28.40
C ASP A 63 6.22 -19.30 -29.35
N TYR A 64 5.96 -20.31 -30.16
CA TYR A 64 6.91 -20.83 -31.13
C TYR A 64 7.31 -19.76 -32.17
N HIS A 65 6.38 -18.89 -32.58
CA HIS A 65 6.64 -17.88 -33.60
C HIS A 65 7.54 -16.77 -33.07
N LEU A 66 7.31 -16.29 -31.84
CA LEU A 66 8.22 -15.36 -31.18
C LEU A 66 9.62 -15.99 -31.00
N GLY A 67 9.69 -17.27 -30.64
CA GLY A 67 10.96 -17.99 -30.58
C GLY A 67 11.72 -18.01 -31.92
N LEU A 68 11.02 -18.29 -33.03
CA LEU A 68 11.60 -18.27 -34.38
C LEU A 68 12.06 -16.89 -34.81
N VAL A 69 11.25 -15.85 -34.54
CA VAL A 69 11.63 -14.45 -34.83
C VAL A 69 12.90 -14.08 -34.07
N GLY A 70 13.02 -14.50 -32.80
CA GLY A 70 14.23 -14.29 -32.01
C GLY A 70 15.48 -14.93 -32.62
N GLU A 71 15.38 -16.17 -33.08
CA GLU A 71 16.49 -16.86 -33.78
C GLU A 71 16.83 -16.18 -35.10
N LEU A 72 15.84 -15.88 -35.94
CA LEU A 72 16.06 -15.23 -37.24
C LEU A 72 16.76 -13.87 -37.10
N VAL A 73 16.37 -13.09 -36.10
CA VAL A 73 16.85 -11.71 -35.92
C VAL A 73 18.21 -11.67 -35.23
N PHE A 74 18.43 -12.48 -34.20
CA PHE A 74 19.65 -12.43 -33.40
C PHE A 74 20.70 -13.48 -33.79
N ASN A 75 20.35 -14.47 -34.60
CA ASN A 75 21.23 -15.52 -35.10
C ASN A 75 21.14 -15.72 -36.64
N PRO A 76 21.33 -14.66 -37.45
CA PRO A 76 21.20 -14.74 -38.91
C PRO A 76 22.31 -15.56 -39.59
N ALA A 77 23.41 -15.83 -38.89
CA ALA A 77 24.64 -16.40 -39.45
C ALA A 77 24.64 -17.93 -39.63
N ALA A 78 23.56 -18.64 -39.28
CA ALA A 78 23.52 -20.09 -39.45
C ALA A 78 23.47 -20.54 -40.93
N ASN A 79 23.09 -19.67 -41.89
CA ASN A 79 22.88 -20.05 -43.29
C ASN A 79 23.39 -19.05 -44.36
N GLU A 80 24.05 -17.93 -44.02
CA GLU A 80 24.49 -16.94 -45.03
C GLU A 80 25.81 -16.25 -44.63
N PRO A 81 26.87 -16.30 -45.47
CA PRO A 81 28.17 -15.64 -45.22
C PRO A 81 28.09 -14.10 -45.14
N LEU A 82 27.01 -13.47 -45.60
CA LEU A 82 26.87 -12.01 -45.66
C LEU A 82 26.31 -11.38 -44.35
N ALA A 83 25.84 -12.17 -43.40
CA ALA A 83 25.21 -11.67 -42.16
C ALA A 83 26.24 -11.22 -41.11
N THR A 84 27.00 -10.16 -41.40
CA THR A 84 28.06 -9.64 -40.51
C THR A 84 27.56 -8.72 -39.40
N SER A 85 26.27 -8.35 -39.38
CA SER A 85 25.73 -7.49 -38.33
C SER A 85 24.36 -7.96 -37.84
N LYS A 86 24.28 -8.26 -36.54
CA LYS A 86 23.02 -8.46 -35.81
C LYS A 86 22.57 -7.11 -35.23
N PRO A 87 21.25 -6.86 -35.10
CA PRO A 87 20.79 -5.66 -34.44
C PRO A 87 21.20 -5.68 -32.95
N ALA A 88 21.61 -4.53 -32.44
CA ALA A 88 21.89 -4.30 -31.03
C ALA A 88 20.62 -4.42 -30.17
N SER A 89 19.46 -4.05 -30.73
CA SER A 89 18.18 -4.39 -30.14
C SER A 89 17.03 -4.41 -31.15
N VAL A 90 15.96 -5.09 -30.78
CA VAL A 90 14.69 -5.19 -31.48
C VAL A 90 13.63 -4.44 -30.68
N LYS A 91 12.90 -3.57 -31.37
CA LYS A 91 11.71 -2.88 -30.85
C LYS A 91 10.49 -3.61 -31.39
N LEU A 92 9.70 -4.25 -30.53
CA LEU A 92 8.44 -4.87 -30.93
C LEU A 92 7.28 -3.96 -30.58
N VAL A 93 6.36 -3.80 -31.53
CA VAL A 93 5.10 -3.08 -31.36
C VAL A 93 3.97 -4.01 -31.79
N ASN A 94 3.04 -4.25 -30.88
CA ASN A 94 1.82 -4.98 -31.20
C ASN A 94 0.81 -4.05 -31.87
N ALA A 95 0.54 -4.31 -33.15
CA ALA A 95 -0.46 -3.58 -33.94
C ALA A 95 -1.88 -4.12 -33.75
N LEU A 96 -2.05 -5.29 -33.13
CA LEU A 96 -3.37 -5.87 -32.87
C LEU A 96 -4.05 -5.14 -31.70
N SER A 97 -5.28 -4.69 -31.92
CA SER A 97 -6.13 -4.21 -30.81
C SER A 97 -6.51 -5.39 -29.92
N SER A 98 -5.90 -5.47 -28.74
CA SER A 98 -6.15 -6.50 -27.74
C SER A 98 -6.32 -5.88 -26.36
N THR A 99 -7.09 -6.55 -25.50
CA THR A 99 -7.29 -6.15 -24.11
C THR A 99 -6.71 -7.19 -23.17
N ALA A 100 -6.35 -6.75 -21.97
CA ALA A 100 -6.03 -7.66 -20.88
C ALA A 100 -7.34 -8.21 -20.29
N ALA A 101 -7.34 -9.51 -19.96
CA ALA A 101 -8.40 -10.09 -19.15
C ALA A 101 -8.36 -9.46 -17.76
N SER A 102 -9.52 -9.11 -17.20
CA SER A 102 -9.60 -8.65 -15.82
C SER A 102 -10.81 -9.24 -15.11
N VAL A 103 -10.67 -9.46 -13.81
CA VAL A 103 -11.77 -9.87 -12.94
C VAL A 103 -11.71 -9.08 -11.65
N THR A 104 -12.86 -8.58 -11.23
CA THR A 104 -13.02 -7.82 -10.00
C THR A 104 -13.55 -8.74 -8.93
N SER A 105 -12.75 -8.98 -7.88
CA SER A 105 -13.21 -9.64 -6.67
C SER A 105 -13.91 -8.61 -5.79
N VAL A 106 -15.22 -8.77 -5.62
CA VAL A 106 -16.02 -7.98 -4.69
C VAL A 106 -15.95 -8.61 -3.30
N ASP A 107 -15.72 -7.81 -2.26
CA ASP A 107 -15.90 -8.23 -0.88
C ASP A 107 -17.39 -8.19 -0.48
N ALA A 108 -17.68 -8.61 0.76
CA ALA A 108 -19.05 -8.70 1.27
C ALA A 108 -19.80 -7.36 1.29
N ASP A 109 -19.06 -6.24 1.31
CA ASP A 109 -19.61 -4.88 1.34
C ASP A 109 -19.66 -4.23 -0.05
N ALA A 110 -19.30 -4.98 -1.11
CA ALA A 110 -19.27 -4.55 -2.51
C ALA A 110 -18.43 -3.27 -2.78
N ALA A 111 -17.59 -2.86 -1.84
CA ALA A 111 -16.93 -1.55 -1.84
C ALA A 111 -15.40 -1.65 -1.93
N ASN A 112 -14.79 -2.72 -1.42
CA ASN A 112 -13.36 -2.97 -1.65
C ASN A 112 -13.21 -4.03 -2.73
N SER A 113 -12.71 -3.59 -3.88
CA SER A 113 -12.61 -4.43 -5.06
C SER A 113 -11.14 -4.74 -5.35
N LEU A 114 -10.74 -6.00 -5.24
CA LEU A 114 -9.43 -6.41 -5.75
C LEU A 114 -9.58 -6.71 -7.23
N VAL A 115 -8.94 -5.90 -8.08
CA VAL A 115 -8.96 -6.10 -9.52
C VAL A 115 -7.74 -6.92 -9.91
N PHE A 116 -7.97 -8.11 -10.42
CA PHE A 116 -6.94 -8.93 -11.02
C PHE A 116 -6.91 -8.67 -12.51
N THR A 117 -5.76 -8.23 -13.03
CA THR A 117 -5.55 -7.98 -14.46
C THR A 117 -4.45 -8.89 -14.98
N SER A 118 -4.73 -9.59 -16.07
CA SER A 118 -3.75 -10.44 -16.74
C SER A 118 -2.64 -9.59 -17.37
N VAL A 119 -1.39 -9.99 -17.13
CA VAL A 119 -0.22 -9.40 -17.81
C VAL A 119 -0.09 -9.84 -19.28
N LYS A 120 -0.83 -10.88 -19.68
CA LYS A 120 -0.95 -11.34 -21.06
C LYS A 120 -2.25 -10.84 -21.67
N PHE A 121 -2.17 -10.36 -22.90
CA PHE A 121 -3.31 -9.82 -23.63
C PHE A 121 -3.98 -10.90 -24.48
N GLY A 122 -5.20 -10.59 -24.94
CA GLY A 122 -5.93 -11.43 -25.87
C GLY A 122 -6.37 -12.79 -25.29
N PRO A 123 -6.65 -13.79 -26.15
CA PRO A 123 -7.20 -15.08 -25.72
C PRO A 123 -6.34 -15.87 -24.74
N VAL A 124 -5.02 -15.61 -24.71
CA VAL A 124 -4.10 -16.26 -23.76
C VAL A 124 -4.31 -15.71 -22.34
N GLY A 125 -4.57 -14.41 -22.21
CA GLY A 125 -4.89 -13.79 -20.91
C GLY A 125 -6.15 -14.37 -20.26
N ASN A 126 -7.13 -14.76 -21.08
CA ASN A 126 -8.39 -15.38 -20.63
C ASN A 126 -8.21 -16.78 -20.03
N ARG A 127 -7.02 -17.39 -20.17
CA ARG A 127 -6.70 -18.70 -19.60
C ARG A 127 -6.04 -18.60 -18.21
N SER A 128 -5.83 -17.39 -17.72
CA SER A 128 -5.32 -17.15 -16.37
C SER A 128 -6.43 -17.38 -15.35
N SER A 129 -6.08 -17.95 -14.21
CA SER A 129 -6.99 -18.10 -13.08
C SER A 129 -6.33 -17.64 -11.80
N ALA A 130 -7.14 -17.05 -10.92
CA ALA A 130 -6.76 -16.71 -9.56
C ALA A 130 -7.75 -17.40 -8.63
N THR A 131 -7.22 -18.18 -7.68
CA THR A 131 -8.02 -18.85 -6.65
C THR A 131 -7.62 -18.30 -5.30
N VAL A 132 -8.62 -17.88 -4.52
CA VAL A 132 -8.45 -17.48 -3.12
C VAL A 132 -9.10 -18.55 -2.26
N SER A 133 -8.34 -19.16 -1.35
CA SER A 133 -8.83 -20.18 -0.43
C SER A 133 -8.34 -19.93 1.00
N ALA A 134 -8.80 -20.73 1.96
CA ALA A 134 -8.19 -20.75 3.28
C ALA A 134 -6.70 -21.15 3.19
N ALA A 135 -5.85 -20.54 4.02
CA ALA A 135 -4.44 -20.92 4.14
C ALA A 135 -4.30 -22.37 4.60
N THR A 136 -3.30 -23.08 4.06
CA THR A 136 -3.02 -24.46 4.47
C THR A 136 -2.25 -24.47 5.80
N ASN A 137 -1.31 -23.54 5.96
CA ASN A 137 -0.60 -23.27 7.21
C ASN A 137 -1.15 -21.99 7.87
N LYS A 138 -2.34 -22.08 8.46
CA LYS A 138 -3.05 -20.92 9.02
C LYS A 138 -2.31 -20.37 10.25
N SER A 139 -1.80 -19.13 10.19
CA SER A 139 -1.46 -18.38 11.42
C SER A 139 -2.73 -18.18 12.26
N ALA A 140 -2.60 -18.00 13.58
CA ALA A 140 -3.73 -17.83 14.51
C ALA A 140 -4.75 -16.76 14.05
N THR A 141 -4.29 -15.78 13.27
CA THR A 141 -5.08 -14.67 12.69
C THR A 141 -5.82 -14.99 11.40
N GLY A 142 -5.67 -16.18 10.82
CA GLY A 142 -6.52 -16.66 9.72
C GLY A 142 -6.20 -16.10 8.33
N GLY A 143 -4.93 -16.23 7.91
CA GLY A 143 -4.48 -15.87 6.56
C GLY A 143 -5.21 -16.61 5.42
N LYS A 144 -5.03 -16.08 4.21
CA LYS A 144 -5.57 -16.65 2.97
C LYS A 144 -4.45 -17.24 2.12
N LYS A 145 -4.81 -18.20 1.28
CA LYS A 145 -3.95 -18.73 0.23
C LYS A 145 -4.38 -18.14 -1.10
N TYR A 146 -3.41 -17.66 -1.85
CA TYR A 146 -3.60 -17.20 -3.22
C TYR A 146 -2.83 -18.13 -4.15
N VAL A 147 -3.55 -18.70 -5.11
CA VAL A 147 -2.97 -19.51 -6.18
C VAL A 147 -3.28 -18.82 -7.50
N PHE A 148 -2.24 -18.40 -8.19
CA PHE A 148 -2.34 -17.81 -9.52
C PHE A 148 -1.78 -18.79 -10.51
N ALA A 149 -2.59 -19.22 -11.46
CA ALA A 149 -2.14 -20.05 -12.57
C ALA A 149 -2.26 -19.25 -13.86
N SER A 150 -1.14 -19.08 -14.54
CA SER A 150 -1.14 -18.53 -15.89
C SER A 150 -1.53 -19.59 -16.91
N GLY A 151 -2.11 -19.15 -18.03
CA GLY A 151 -2.51 -20.03 -19.13
C GLY A 151 -1.36 -20.81 -19.80
N ASP A 152 -0.11 -20.53 -19.42
CA ASP A 152 1.08 -21.27 -19.81
C ASP A 152 1.47 -22.37 -18.80
N GLY A 153 0.64 -22.67 -17.80
CA GLY A 153 0.84 -23.78 -16.87
C GLY A 153 1.88 -23.54 -15.78
N VAL A 154 2.34 -22.31 -15.61
CA VAL A 154 3.10 -21.91 -14.42
C VAL A 154 2.09 -21.48 -13.35
N SER A 155 2.22 -22.03 -12.14
CA SER A 155 1.43 -21.61 -10.99
C SER A 155 2.32 -21.01 -9.92
N GLU A 156 1.97 -19.82 -9.45
CA GLU A 156 2.58 -19.20 -8.29
C GLU A 156 1.61 -19.28 -7.11
N THR A 157 2.11 -19.73 -5.97
CA THR A 157 1.32 -19.94 -4.77
C THR A 157 1.93 -19.15 -3.63
N TRP A 158 1.09 -18.33 -2.99
CA TRP A 158 1.41 -17.68 -1.74
C TRP A 158 0.45 -18.19 -0.67
N ASP A 159 0.99 -18.81 0.36
CA ASP A 159 0.22 -19.37 1.47
C ASP A 159 0.36 -18.50 2.72
N ASP A 160 -0.68 -18.49 3.55
CA ASP A 160 -0.81 -17.64 4.75
C ASP A 160 -0.59 -16.13 4.50
N VAL A 161 -0.97 -15.67 3.32
CA VAL A 161 -1.01 -14.24 3.01
C VAL A 161 -2.20 -13.63 3.74
N GLY A 162 -1.92 -12.90 4.79
CA GLY A 162 -2.89 -12.24 5.64
C GLY A 162 -2.24 -11.65 6.87
N TYR A 163 -3.06 -11.20 7.81
CA TYR A 163 -2.66 -10.45 9.00
C TYR A 163 -1.43 -11.03 9.72
N GLY A 164 -0.28 -10.41 9.50
CA GLY A 164 0.91 -10.52 10.34
C GLY A 164 0.99 -9.37 11.34
N ASN A 165 1.90 -9.44 12.30
CA ASN A 165 2.23 -8.29 13.14
C ASN A 165 2.75 -7.15 12.25
N VAL A 166 1.88 -6.19 11.92
CA VAL A 166 2.26 -4.98 11.17
C VAL A 166 3.13 -4.05 12.03
N LEU A 167 3.01 -4.18 13.36
CA LEU A 167 3.71 -3.37 14.34
C LEU A 167 3.92 -4.15 15.64
N THR A 168 5.14 -4.11 16.18
CA THR A 168 5.43 -4.49 17.56
C THR A 168 5.68 -3.21 18.35
N VAL A 169 4.86 -2.92 19.35
CA VAL A 169 5.07 -1.77 20.24
C VAL A 169 5.60 -2.26 21.58
N ASN A 170 6.82 -1.85 21.93
CA ASN A 170 7.38 -2.08 23.25
C ASN A 170 7.15 -0.83 24.11
N TYR A 171 6.39 -0.97 25.19
CA TYR A 171 6.22 0.08 26.19
C TYR A 171 7.28 -0.09 27.29
N SER A 172 8.16 0.90 27.45
CA SER A 172 9.19 0.94 28.49
C SER A 172 8.88 1.95 29.62
N GLY A 173 7.68 2.54 29.62
CA GLY A 173 7.27 3.47 30.66
C GLY A 173 6.87 2.76 31.97
N THR A 174 6.88 3.50 33.07
CA THR A 174 6.52 3.00 34.41
C THR A 174 5.13 3.47 34.88
N ALA A 175 4.48 4.34 34.10
CA ALA A 175 3.23 4.99 34.49
C ALA A 175 2.02 4.04 34.46
N ALA A 176 1.99 3.12 33.49
CA ALA A 176 0.98 2.06 33.37
C ALA A 176 1.54 0.71 33.83
N THR A 177 0.67 -0.18 34.32
CA THR A 177 1.01 -1.59 34.60
C THR A 177 1.11 -2.37 33.28
N THR A 178 0.18 -2.14 32.37
CA THR A 178 0.18 -2.74 31.03
C THR A 178 -0.24 -1.71 29.97
N MET A 179 0.25 -1.90 28.76
CA MET A 179 -0.21 -1.20 27.57
C MET A 179 -0.59 -2.24 26.52
N THR A 180 -1.78 -2.09 25.94
CA THR A 180 -2.26 -2.97 24.87
C THR A 180 -2.51 -2.16 23.61
N LEU A 181 -2.25 -2.79 22.47
CA LEU A 181 -2.61 -2.28 21.16
C LEU A 181 -3.70 -3.18 20.59
N ALA A 182 -4.80 -2.60 20.17
CA ALA A 182 -5.89 -3.30 19.50
C ALA A 182 -6.15 -2.67 18.14
N TYR A 183 -6.40 -3.52 17.14
CA TYR A 183 -6.86 -3.08 15.82
C TYR A 183 -8.38 -3.24 15.74
N ALA A 184 -9.04 -2.20 15.24
CA ALA A 184 -10.42 -2.21 14.78
C ALA A 184 -10.45 -1.88 13.28
N SER A 185 -11.55 -2.18 12.60
CA SER A 185 -11.70 -1.99 11.15
C SER A 185 -11.41 -0.56 10.66
N ASP A 186 -11.55 0.43 11.54
CA ASP A 186 -11.38 1.87 11.25
C ASP A 186 -10.29 2.56 12.08
N SER A 187 -9.68 1.88 13.05
CA SER A 187 -8.84 2.53 14.04
C SER A 187 -7.82 1.60 14.69
N VAL A 188 -6.72 2.18 15.14
CA VAL A 188 -5.77 1.53 16.05
C VAL A 188 -5.96 2.15 17.42
N ARG A 189 -6.26 1.33 18.41
CA ARG A 189 -6.50 1.76 19.79
C ARG A 189 -5.32 1.37 20.67
N VAL A 190 -4.79 2.35 21.39
CA VAL A 190 -3.84 2.13 22.48
C VAL A 190 -4.62 2.22 23.79
N SER A 191 -4.49 1.23 24.65
CA SER A 191 -5.09 1.25 25.99
C SER A 191 -4.00 1.10 27.04
N TYR A 192 -4.09 1.89 28.09
CA TYR A 192 -3.21 1.81 29.25
C TYR A 192 -4.01 1.33 30.44
N THR A 193 -3.50 0.35 31.17
CA THR A 193 -4.11 -0.12 32.43
C THR A 193 -3.16 0.15 33.58
N LYS A 194 -3.67 0.74 34.66
CA LYS A 194 -2.91 0.92 35.90
C LYS A 194 -3.67 0.23 37.03
N THR A 195 -3.05 -0.75 37.65
CA THR A 195 -3.67 -1.54 38.73
C THR A 195 -3.25 -1.05 40.10
N SER A 196 -4.04 -1.41 41.11
CA SER A 196 -3.70 -1.22 42.53
C SER A 196 -3.49 0.24 42.94
N ILE A 197 -4.26 1.16 42.35
CA ILE A 197 -4.20 2.58 42.70
C ILE A 197 -4.84 2.77 44.08
N PRO A 198 -4.12 3.30 45.09
CA PRO A 198 -4.71 3.54 46.40
C PRO A 198 -5.68 4.74 46.37
N VAL A 199 -6.50 4.86 47.42
CA VAL A 199 -7.25 6.11 47.70
C VAL A 199 -6.29 7.30 47.75
N GLY A 200 -6.70 8.42 47.15
CA GLY A 200 -5.88 9.61 46.99
C GLY A 200 -5.84 10.08 45.53
N THR A 201 -4.84 10.92 45.21
CA THR A 201 -4.68 11.48 43.87
C THR A 201 -3.75 10.60 43.03
N TYR A 202 -4.24 10.20 41.86
CA TYR A 202 -3.44 9.63 40.78
C TYR A 202 -3.25 10.67 39.68
N THR A 203 -2.00 10.88 39.28
CA THR A 203 -1.65 11.70 38.12
C THR A 203 -1.12 10.77 37.03
N PRO A 204 -1.84 10.63 35.91
CA PRO A 204 -1.34 9.87 34.78
C PRO A 204 0.02 10.40 34.31
N GLY A 205 0.92 9.48 33.94
CA GLY A 205 2.24 9.87 33.44
C GLY A 205 2.15 10.53 32.06
N ALA A 206 3.07 11.43 31.73
CA ALA A 206 3.10 12.16 30.45
C ALA A 206 3.17 11.25 29.20
N GLN A 207 3.57 9.99 29.38
CA GLN A 207 3.64 8.95 28.35
C GLN A 207 2.28 8.30 28.07
N MET A 208 1.30 8.42 28.97
CA MET A 208 -0.07 7.97 28.74
C MET A 208 -0.79 9.05 27.96
N LYS A 209 -0.87 8.88 26.63
CA LYS A 209 -1.68 9.77 25.80
C LYS A 209 -3.13 9.36 25.92
N PHE A 210 -4.01 10.35 26.11
CA PHE A 210 -5.44 10.15 26.26
C PHE A 210 -6.14 10.65 25.01
N ASP A 211 -6.96 9.79 24.43
CA ASP A 211 -7.90 10.17 23.40
C ASP A 211 -9.12 9.25 23.51
N GLY A 212 -10.03 9.61 24.42
CA GLY A 212 -11.22 8.82 24.67
C GLY A 212 -11.66 8.79 26.13
N THR A 213 -12.47 7.79 26.46
CA THR A 213 -13.08 7.63 27.78
C THR A 213 -12.16 6.92 28.76
N ILE A 214 -12.38 7.14 30.05
CA ILE A 214 -11.65 6.46 31.13
C ILE A 214 -12.60 5.51 31.83
N THR A 215 -12.17 4.27 32.03
CA THR A 215 -12.91 3.26 32.77
C THR A 215 -12.18 2.97 34.08
N ILE A 216 -12.93 2.95 35.18
CA ILE A 216 -12.40 2.74 36.52
C ILE A 216 -13.16 1.58 37.17
N THR A 217 -12.44 0.71 37.86
CA THR A 217 -13.00 -0.42 38.60
C THR A 217 -12.44 -0.48 40.03
N PRO A 218 -13.28 -0.40 41.07
CA PRO A 218 -12.85 -0.64 42.44
C PRO A 218 -12.53 -2.13 42.68
N SER A 219 -11.57 -2.43 43.55
CA SER A 219 -11.16 -3.80 43.86
C SER A 219 -12.19 -4.60 44.69
N ALA A 220 -13.16 -3.92 45.30
CA ALA A 220 -14.24 -4.51 46.09
C ALA A 220 -15.46 -3.60 46.07
N ALA A 221 -16.62 -4.13 46.49
CA ALA A 221 -17.81 -3.31 46.65
C ALA A 221 -17.67 -2.41 47.90
N PRO A 222 -18.16 -1.16 47.87
CA PRO A 222 -18.22 -0.33 49.06
C PRO A 222 -19.22 -0.90 50.08
N THR A 223 -18.86 -0.85 51.36
CA THR A 223 -19.68 -1.26 52.50
C THR A 223 -19.68 -0.18 53.57
N GLY A 224 -20.83 0.44 53.86
CA GLY A 224 -20.94 1.49 54.88
C GLY A 224 -20.65 2.91 54.37
N GLY A 225 -20.73 3.13 53.05
CA GLY A 225 -20.51 4.43 52.39
C GLY A 225 -20.33 4.29 50.89
N ALA A 226 -19.68 5.26 50.22
CA ALA A 226 -19.47 5.24 48.78
C ALA A 226 -17.98 5.32 48.41
N TYR A 227 -17.65 4.79 47.23
CA TYR A 227 -16.39 5.11 46.54
C TYR A 227 -16.67 6.12 45.44
N THR A 228 -15.76 7.08 45.26
CA THR A 228 -15.86 8.07 44.19
C THR A 228 -14.53 8.24 43.48
N ALA A 229 -14.57 8.48 42.17
CA ALA A 229 -13.42 8.89 41.38
C ALA A 229 -13.75 10.17 40.60
N LEU A 230 -13.10 11.28 40.95
CA LEU A 230 -13.20 12.54 40.22
C LEU A 230 -12.10 12.59 39.16
N VAL A 231 -12.49 12.52 37.89
CA VAL A 231 -11.59 12.61 36.74
C VAL A 231 -11.57 14.05 36.23
N THR A 232 -10.39 14.69 36.22
CA THR A 232 -10.19 16.06 35.75
C THR A 232 -9.23 16.08 34.56
N GLY A 233 -9.53 16.91 33.56
CA GLY A 233 -8.68 17.09 32.40
C GLY A 233 -9.26 18.05 31.37
N THR A 234 -8.94 17.83 30.09
CA THR A 234 -9.50 18.58 28.96
C THR A 234 -10.27 17.65 28.02
N ALA A 235 -11.40 18.13 27.51
CA ALA A 235 -12.15 17.47 26.45
C ALA A 235 -11.41 17.58 25.10
N GLN A 236 -11.93 16.88 24.08
CA GLN A 236 -11.36 16.89 22.73
C GLN A 236 -11.41 18.25 22.03
N ASP A 237 -12.34 19.13 22.42
CA ASP A 237 -12.43 20.51 21.93
C ASP A 237 -11.49 21.49 22.66
N GLY A 238 -10.70 20.99 23.62
CA GLY A 238 -9.78 21.78 24.43
C GLY A 238 -10.41 22.45 25.66
N SER A 239 -11.71 22.31 25.88
CA SER A 239 -12.37 22.83 27.09
C SER A 239 -11.98 22.03 28.34
N ALA A 240 -12.03 22.67 29.51
CA ALA A 240 -11.82 21.98 30.79
C ALA A 240 -13.02 21.06 31.08
N GLN A 241 -12.74 19.82 31.47
CA GLN A 241 -13.74 18.80 31.76
C GLN A 241 -13.47 18.13 33.11
N SER A 242 -14.54 17.85 33.85
CA SER A 242 -14.47 17.01 35.05
C SER A 242 -15.71 16.15 35.20
N GLN A 243 -15.53 14.91 35.64
CA GLN A 243 -16.62 13.97 35.87
C GLN A 243 -16.35 13.12 37.12
N THR A 244 -17.37 12.98 37.96
CA THR A 244 -17.32 12.08 39.12
C THR A 244 -18.02 10.77 38.79
N LEU A 245 -17.30 9.66 38.93
CA LEU A 245 -17.85 8.31 38.95
C LEU A 245 -18.13 7.90 40.40
N THR A 246 -19.26 7.23 40.66
CA THR A 246 -19.74 6.94 42.03
C THR A 246 -20.24 5.51 42.15
N TRP A 247 -19.68 4.76 43.09
CA TRP A 247 -20.16 3.45 43.51
C TRP A 247 -20.88 3.60 44.86
N PRO A 248 -22.22 3.50 44.90
CA PRO A 248 -22.98 3.63 46.14
C PRO A 248 -22.82 2.38 47.00
N ASP A 249 -23.10 2.53 48.30
CA ASP A 249 -23.09 1.43 49.27
C ASP A 249 -23.95 0.25 48.79
N GLY A 250 -23.40 -0.97 48.83
CA GLY A 250 -24.07 -2.17 48.33
C GLY A 250 -24.28 -2.23 46.81
N GLY A 251 -23.86 -1.21 46.05
CA GLY A 251 -24.01 -1.13 44.58
C GLY A 251 -23.04 -2.01 43.77
N GLY A 252 -22.16 -2.75 44.45
CA GLY A 252 -21.14 -3.60 43.82
C GLY A 252 -19.90 -2.84 43.37
N SER A 253 -19.02 -3.53 42.63
CA SER A 253 -17.73 -3.01 42.15
C SER A 253 -17.62 -3.03 40.62
N ALA A 254 -18.75 -2.98 39.92
CA ALA A 254 -18.77 -3.00 38.46
C ALA A 254 -18.02 -1.78 37.89
N ALA A 255 -17.33 -1.96 36.76
CA ALA A 255 -16.62 -0.87 36.10
C ALA A 255 -17.56 0.29 35.75
N GLN A 256 -17.10 1.52 35.93
CA GLN A 256 -17.78 2.71 35.41
C GLN A 256 -16.88 3.45 34.43
N THR A 257 -17.48 4.01 33.40
CA THR A 257 -16.79 4.72 32.32
C THR A 257 -17.26 6.17 32.27
N THR A 258 -16.34 7.10 32.03
CA THR A 258 -16.69 8.50 31.79
C THR A 258 -17.59 8.62 30.57
N SER A 259 -18.60 9.49 30.65
CA SER A 259 -19.51 9.77 29.54
C SER A 259 -18.88 10.70 28.50
N GLY A 260 -17.90 11.51 28.91
CA GLY A 260 -17.10 12.35 28.02
C GLY A 260 -15.77 11.71 27.64
N SER A 261 -15.31 12.03 26.43
CA SER A 261 -13.94 11.75 25.98
C SER A 261 -12.99 12.84 26.46
N TYR A 262 -11.77 12.45 26.81
CA TYR A 262 -10.71 13.34 27.25
C TYR A 262 -9.57 13.34 26.22
N ALA A 263 -9.04 14.51 25.89
CA ALA A 263 -7.79 14.66 25.15
C ALA A 263 -6.58 14.71 26.10
N THR A 264 -6.79 15.14 27.34
CA THR A 264 -5.80 15.01 28.42
C THR A 264 -6.49 14.72 29.73
N VAL A 265 -5.81 13.99 30.61
CA VAL A 265 -6.23 13.76 32.00
C VAL A 265 -5.15 14.31 32.90
N THR A 266 -5.49 15.31 33.70
CA THR A 266 -4.56 15.96 34.62
C THR A 266 -4.52 15.26 35.96
N SER A 267 -5.65 14.75 36.43
CA SER A 267 -5.72 14.03 37.70
C SER A 267 -6.96 13.15 37.79
N ILE A 268 -6.85 12.10 38.61
CA ILE A 268 -7.98 11.30 39.08
C ILE A 268 -7.89 11.25 40.61
N VAL A 269 -8.91 11.74 41.29
CA VAL A 269 -8.97 11.74 42.76
C VAL A 269 -9.92 10.65 43.22
N PHE A 270 -9.36 9.60 43.82
CA PHE A 270 -10.09 8.49 44.42
C PHE A 270 -10.38 8.80 45.89
N ALA A 271 -11.65 8.72 46.29
CA ALA A 271 -12.06 8.90 47.68
C ALA A 271 -12.92 7.72 48.15
N ASN A 272 -12.82 7.45 49.46
CA ASN A 272 -13.56 6.40 50.14
C ASN A 272 -14.20 6.97 51.42
N THR A 273 -15.53 6.93 51.51
CA THR A 273 -16.27 7.26 52.75
C THR A 273 -16.80 6.02 53.47
N ALA A 274 -16.69 4.83 52.86
CA ALA A 274 -17.21 3.55 53.35
C ALA A 274 -16.28 2.83 54.35
N GLY A 275 -15.10 3.35 54.66
CA GLY A 275 -14.10 2.61 55.44
C GLY A 275 -13.41 1.51 54.63
N GLY A 276 -12.33 0.94 55.19
CA GLY A 276 -11.42 0.02 54.47
C GLY A 276 -10.42 0.72 53.54
N SER A 277 -9.61 -0.08 52.84
CA SER A 277 -8.52 0.40 51.96
C SER A 277 -8.64 -0.21 50.56
N PRO A 278 -9.68 0.14 49.78
CA PRO A 278 -9.83 -0.37 48.42
C PRO A 278 -8.70 0.14 47.53
N THR A 279 -8.46 -0.57 46.44
CA THR A 279 -7.65 -0.07 45.33
C THR A 279 -8.49 0.04 44.07
N PHE A 280 -8.00 0.79 43.09
CA PHE A 280 -8.67 1.02 41.83
C PHE A 280 -7.80 0.56 40.66
N THR A 281 -8.45 0.14 39.58
CA THR A 281 -7.85 -0.13 38.27
C THR A 281 -8.47 0.77 37.21
#